data_AF-A0A520DMJ9-F1
#
_entry.id   AF-A0A520DMJ9-F1
#
_cell.length_a   1.000
_cell.length_b   1.000
_cell.length_c   1.000
_cell.angle_alpha   90.00
_cell.angle_beta   90.00
_cell.angle_gamma   90.00
#
_symmetry.space_group_name_H-M   'P 1'
#
loop_
_entity.id
_entity.type
_entity.pdbx_description
1 polymer ?
#
loop_
_entity_poly.entity_id
_entity_poly.type
_entity_poly.pdbx_seq_one_letter_code
_entity_poly.pdbx_strand_id
1 'polypeptide(L)'
;MSNKLEGFVKDNKKQFEVKGPSDQLWAKIEAELDKKQQPKKGIKLYQWMSIAAMLVISVGVYFTYNYKQAQNINVADINPEFGQQEVRFVSQIEEKKDSLNSYAAANPDLYKKFTDDLKNLDAEYDRLKSELPTSPNQLFVVKAMVKNREMQLQVLQQQLMIINQVNQYKKEESSI
;
A
#
# COMPACT_ATOMS: atom_id res chain seq x y z
N MET A 1 31.15 63.88 65.56
CA MET A 1 29.85 63.44 65.01
C MET A 1 29.52 62.00 65.43
N SER A 2 29.81 61.60 66.67
CA SER A 2 29.68 60.20 67.12
C SER A 2 28.29 59.88 67.70
N ASN A 3 27.54 60.91 68.13
CA ASN A 3 26.29 60.74 68.86
C ASN A 3 25.09 60.25 68.01
N LYS A 4 25.17 60.35 66.67
CA LYS A 4 24.04 60.00 65.78
C LYS A 4 23.94 58.50 65.52
N LEU A 5 25.09 57.85 65.31
CA LEU A 5 25.17 56.39 65.14
C LEU A 5 24.94 55.67 66.47
N GLU A 6 25.50 56.19 67.55
CA GLU A 6 25.30 55.61 68.88
C GLU A 6 23.82 55.68 69.31
N GLY A 7 23.14 56.80 69.05
CA GLY A 7 21.69 56.91 69.23
C GLY A 7 20.92 55.91 68.37
N PHE A 8 21.23 55.83 67.07
CA PHE A 8 20.56 54.90 66.16
C PHE A 8 20.74 53.43 66.57
N VAL A 9 21.95 53.01 66.93
CA VAL A 9 22.23 51.64 67.37
C VAL A 9 21.54 51.35 68.70
N LYS A 10 21.48 52.32 69.62
CA LYS A 10 20.80 52.17 70.91
C LYS A 10 19.28 52.10 70.76
N ASP A 11 18.71 52.94 69.91
CA ASP A 11 17.27 53.01 69.62
C ASP A 11 16.79 51.76 68.87
N ASN A 12 17.64 51.17 68.02
CA ASN A 12 17.32 49.98 67.23
C ASN A 12 17.92 48.69 67.81
N LYS A 13 18.54 48.73 68.99
CA LYS A 13 19.20 47.57 69.63
C LYS A 13 18.30 46.34 69.68
N LYS A 14 17.02 46.53 70.00
CA LYS A 14 16.01 45.45 70.06
C LYS A 14 15.77 44.76 68.71
N GLN A 15 15.98 45.46 67.59
CA GLN A 15 15.84 44.90 66.25
C GLN A 15 17.08 44.10 65.82
N PHE A 16 18.22 44.33 66.48
CA PHE A 16 19.46 43.56 66.28
C PHE A 16 19.55 42.34 67.21
N GLU A 17 18.86 42.37 68.35
CA GLU A 17 18.77 41.23 69.30
C GLU A 17 17.67 40.22 68.93
N VAL A 18 17.30 40.15 67.65
CA VAL A 18 16.39 39.11 67.16
C VAL A 18 17.11 37.77 67.32
N LYS A 19 16.61 36.94 68.23
CA LYS A 19 17.05 35.53 68.34
C LYS A 19 16.92 34.91 66.95
N GLY A 20 18.00 34.29 66.49
CA GLY A 20 18.00 33.56 65.22
C GLY A 20 16.87 32.52 65.15
N PRO A 21 16.62 31.95 63.96
CA PRO A 21 15.62 30.91 63.80
C PRO A 21 15.83 29.80 64.85
N SER A 22 14.75 29.19 65.31
CA SER A 22 14.86 28.12 66.32
C SER A 22 15.73 26.98 65.79
N ASP A 23 16.43 26.28 66.70
CA ASP A 23 17.28 25.13 66.34
C ASP A 23 16.48 24.05 65.61
N GLN A 24 15.18 23.92 65.91
CA GLN A 24 14.26 23.04 65.19
C GLN A 24 14.04 23.46 63.73
N LEU A 25 14.04 24.76 63.44
CA LEU A 25 13.92 25.26 62.08
C LEU A 25 15.22 24.98 61.30
N TRP A 26 16.37 25.19 61.94
CA TRP A 26 17.67 24.86 61.35
C TRP A 26 17.82 23.37 61.07
N ALA A 27 17.42 22.51 62.02
CA ALA A 27 17.42 21.07 61.84
C ALA A 27 16.52 20.61 60.66
N LYS A 28 15.38 21.29 60.45
CA LYS A 28 14.50 21.01 59.29
C LYS A 28 15.15 21.44 57.97
N ILE A 29 15.81 22.59 57.94
CA ILE A 29 16.50 23.10 56.75
C ILE A 29 17.66 22.17 56.39
N GLU A 30 18.46 21.75 57.37
CA GLU A 30 19.57 20.81 57.18
C GLU A 30 19.08 19.44 56.68
N ALA A 31 17.99 18.93 57.24
CA ALA A 31 17.36 17.69 56.80
C ALA A 31 16.74 17.78 55.38
N GLU A 32 16.40 18.97 54.89
CA GLU A 32 15.93 19.18 53.52
C GLU A 32 17.08 19.42 52.52
N LEU A 33 18.19 20.01 52.97
CA LEU A 33 19.38 20.23 52.14
C LEU A 33 20.12 18.93 51.78
N ASP A 34 20.18 17.97 52.71
CA ASP A 34 20.80 16.66 52.46
C ASP A 34 19.94 15.72 51.60
N LYS A 35 18.68 16.06 51.35
CA LYS A 35 17.85 15.35 50.37
C LYS A 35 18.29 15.74 48.96
N LYS A 36 19.33 15.08 48.46
CA LYS A 36 19.67 15.08 47.03
C LYS A 36 18.39 14.80 46.23
N GLN A 37 17.96 15.78 45.43
CA GLN A 37 16.86 15.62 44.49
C GLN A 37 17.17 14.43 43.58
N GLN A 38 16.44 13.33 43.78
CA GLN A 38 16.51 12.16 42.92
C GLN A 38 16.20 12.61 41.49
N PRO A 39 17.04 12.31 40.49
CA PRO A 39 16.76 12.71 39.12
C PRO A 39 15.43 12.06 38.71
N LYS A 40 14.42 12.89 38.38
CA LYS A 40 13.18 12.39 37.81
C LYS A 40 13.55 11.59 36.57
N LYS A 41 13.28 10.28 36.57
CA LYS A 41 13.57 9.40 35.42
C LYS A 41 12.90 10.02 34.19
N GLY A 42 13.71 10.61 33.31
CA GLY A 42 13.24 11.16 32.05
C GLY A 42 12.58 10.05 31.25
N ILE A 43 11.37 10.30 30.77
CA ILE A 43 10.70 9.38 29.86
C ILE A 43 11.65 9.17 28.67
N LYS A 44 11.98 7.91 28.37
CA LYS A 44 12.87 7.57 27.25
C LYS A 44 12.11 7.88 25.96
N LEU A 45 12.32 9.07 25.38
CA LEU A 45 11.66 9.53 24.14
C LEU A 45 11.69 8.48 23.01
N TYR A 46 12.75 7.66 22.95
CA TYR A 46 12.89 6.57 21.98
C TYR A 46 11.80 5.48 22.09
N GLN A 47 11.27 5.22 23.29
CA GLN A 47 10.19 4.25 23.47
C GLN A 47 8.85 4.80 22.94
N TRP A 48 8.62 6.11 23.04
CA TRP A 48 7.46 6.78 22.45
C TRP A 48 7.59 6.89 20.91
N MET A 49 8.79 7.11 20.39
CA MET A 49 9.05 7.09 18.94
C MET A 49 8.84 5.69 18.33
N SER A 50 9.21 4.62 19.02
CA SER A 50 9.01 3.25 18.52
C SER A 50 7.52 2.91 18.34
N ILE A 51 6.68 3.30 19.31
CA ILE A 51 5.23 3.09 19.24
C ILE A 51 4.61 3.95 18.13
N ALA A 52 5.01 5.23 18.01
CA ALA A 52 4.54 6.10 16.94
C ALA A 52 4.94 5.59 15.55
N ALA A 53 6.16 5.06 15.38
CA ALA A 53 6.63 4.48 14.13
C ALA A 53 5.78 3.26 13.71
N MET A 54 5.41 2.39 14.65
CA MET A 54 4.54 1.24 14.36
C MET A 54 3.14 1.69 13.92
N LEU A 55 2.57 2.71 14.54
CA LEU A 55 1.27 3.27 14.12
C LEU A 55 1.36 3.90 12.72
N VAL A 56 2.40 4.67 12.44
CA VAL A 56 2.61 5.30 11.13
C VAL A 56 2.79 4.25 10.04
N ILE A 57 3.56 3.19 10.29
CA ILE A 57 3.73 2.07 9.34
C ILE A 57 2.39 1.36 9.12
N SER A 58 1.64 1.08 10.19
CA SER A 58 0.36 0.38 10.09
C SER A 58 -0.69 1.18 9.32
N VAL A 59 -0.79 2.49 9.58
CA VAL A 59 -1.65 3.41 8.85
C VAL A 59 -1.18 3.57 7.40
N GLY A 60 0.13 3.63 7.17
CA GLY A 60 0.71 3.68 5.82
C GLY A 60 0.39 2.42 5.01
N VAL A 61 0.57 1.23 5.58
CA VAL A 61 0.20 -0.04 4.94
C VAL A 61 -1.31 -0.11 4.70
N TYR A 62 -2.13 0.26 5.68
CA TYR A 62 -3.58 0.29 5.52
C TYR A 62 -4.01 1.25 4.41
N PHE A 63 -3.49 2.48 4.38
CA PHE A 63 -3.85 3.47 3.38
C PHE A 63 -3.38 3.08 1.97
N THR A 64 -2.16 2.54 1.84
CA THR A 64 -1.64 2.05 0.55
C THR A 64 -2.42 0.85 0.03
N TYR A 65 -2.85 -0.06 0.91
CA TYR A 65 -3.71 -1.19 0.56
C TYR A 65 -5.09 -0.72 0.09
N ASN A 66 -5.74 0.17 0.84
CA ASN A 66 -7.04 0.74 0.45
C ASN A 66 -6.96 1.57 -0.84
N TYR A 67 -5.87 2.33 -1.05
CA TYR A 67 -5.66 3.10 -2.27
C TYR A 67 -5.49 2.19 -3.50
N LYS A 68 -4.77 1.06 -3.36
CA LYS A 68 -4.68 0.04 -4.41
C LYS A 68 -6.02 -0.64 -4.68
N GLN A 69 -6.81 -0.91 -3.63
CA GLN A 69 -8.14 -1.51 -3.76
C GLN A 69 -9.11 -0.58 -4.51
N ALA A 70 -9.07 0.74 -4.24
CA ALA A 70 -9.92 1.73 -4.89
C ALA A 70 -9.65 1.90 -6.40
N GLN A 71 -8.49 1.45 -6.90
CA GLN A 71 -8.17 1.46 -8.33
C GLN A 71 -8.48 0.16 -9.06
N ASN A 72 -8.92 -0.89 -8.35
CA ASN A 72 -9.36 -2.14 -8.96
C ASN A 72 -10.82 -2.06 -9.41
N ILE A 73 -11.12 -1.14 -10.31
CA ILE A 73 -12.42 -1.06 -10.99
C ILE A 73 -12.41 -2.08 -12.12
N ASN A 74 -13.42 -2.94 -12.18
CA ASN A 74 -13.59 -3.95 -13.24
C ASN A 74 -14.67 -3.54 -14.23
N VAL A 75 -14.73 -4.24 -15.36
CA VAL A 75 -15.73 -4.04 -16.43
C VAL A 75 -17.16 -4.13 -15.88
N ALA A 76 -17.42 -5.12 -15.02
CA ALA A 76 -18.73 -5.34 -14.40
C ALA A 76 -19.17 -4.21 -13.45
N ASP A 77 -18.23 -3.47 -12.87
CA ASP A 77 -18.52 -2.35 -11.95
C ASP A 77 -19.04 -1.12 -12.69
N ILE A 78 -18.69 -0.98 -13.97
CA ILE A 78 -19.16 0.11 -14.85
C ILE A 78 -20.40 -0.30 -15.65
N ASN A 79 -20.38 -1.52 -16.22
CA ASN A 79 -21.51 -2.05 -16.96
C ASN A 79 -21.63 -3.58 -16.75
N PRO A 80 -22.72 -4.06 -16.11
CA PRO A 80 -22.87 -5.46 -15.77
C PRO A 80 -23.08 -6.37 -16.99
N GLU A 81 -23.68 -5.86 -18.08
CA GLU A 81 -23.86 -6.63 -19.32
C GLU A 81 -22.51 -6.91 -19.99
N PHE A 82 -21.68 -5.88 -20.12
CA PHE A 82 -20.31 -6.03 -20.62
C PHE A 82 -19.45 -6.91 -19.70
N GLY A 83 -19.63 -6.81 -18.38
CA GLY A 83 -19.00 -7.72 -17.42
C GLY A 83 -19.34 -9.19 -17.67
N GLN A 84 -20.62 -9.51 -17.94
CA GLN A 84 -21.02 -10.87 -18.27
C GLN A 84 -20.44 -11.36 -19.61
N GLN A 85 -20.38 -10.49 -20.62
CA GLN A 85 -19.76 -10.81 -21.91
C GLN A 85 -18.27 -11.11 -21.75
N GLU A 86 -17.56 -10.27 -20.99
CA GLU A 86 -16.16 -10.48 -20.67
C GLU A 86 -15.92 -11.83 -20.00
N VAL A 87 -16.68 -12.16 -18.95
CA VAL A 87 -16.55 -13.44 -18.24
C VAL A 87 -16.75 -14.62 -19.19
N ARG A 88 -17.77 -14.54 -20.07
CA ARG A 88 -18.01 -15.58 -21.08
C ARG A 88 -16.83 -15.72 -22.04
N PHE A 89 -16.28 -14.61 -22.54
CA PHE A 89 -15.12 -14.66 -23.43
C PHE A 89 -13.87 -15.18 -22.74
N VAL A 90 -13.60 -14.76 -21.50
CA VAL A 90 -12.46 -15.26 -20.71
C VAL A 90 -12.54 -16.78 -20.54
N SER A 91 -13.71 -17.31 -20.17
CA SER A 91 -13.89 -18.76 -20.05
C SER A 91 -13.63 -19.52 -21.36
N GLN A 92 -14.11 -18.99 -22.49
CA GLN A 92 -13.87 -19.61 -23.81
C GLN A 92 -12.41 -19.46 -24.28
N ILE A 93 -11.74 -18.36 -23.93
CA ILE A 93 -10.33 -18.14 -24.20
C ILE A 93 -9.50 -19.18 -23.44
N GLU A 94 -9.80 -19.42 -22.17
CA GLU A 94 -9.11 -20.40 -21.33
C GLU A 94 -9.24 -21.82 -21.92
N GLU A 95 -10.47 -22.24 -22.23
CA GLU A 95 -10.74 -23.54 -22.87
C GLU A 95 -9.96 -23.71 -24.19
N LYS A 96 -9.86 -22.65 -25.00
CA LYS A 96 -9.14 -22.70 -26.28
C LYS A 96 -7.63 -22.60 -26.12
N LYS A 97 -7.13 -21.89 -25.11
CA LYS A 97 -5.70 -21.87 -24.77
C LYS A 97 -5.26 -23.27 -24.34
N ASP A 98 -6.06 -23.98 -23.55
CA ASP A 98 -5.80 -25.37 -23.17
C ASP A 98 -5.80 -26.30 -24.38
N SER A 99 -6.80 -26.15 -25.25
CA SER A 99 -6.85 -26.88 -26.53
C SER A 99 -5.60 -26.64 -27.36
N LEU A 100 -5.18 -25.37 -27.51
CA LEU A 100 -3.99 -24.98 -28.27
C LEU A 100 -2.70 -25.56 -27.67
N ASN A 101 -2.59 -25.57 -26.34
CA ASN A 101 -1.44 -26.11 -25.62
C ASN A 101 -1.27 -27.62 -25.86
N SER A 102 -2.36 -28.38 -25.99
CA SER A 102 -2.30 -29.80 -26.33
C SER A 102 -1.63 -30.07 -27.70
N TYR A 103 -1.80 -29.15 -28.66
CA TYR A 103 -1.17 -29.23 -29.98
C TYR A 103 0.25 -28.67 -30.00
N ALA A 104 0.59 -27.78 -29.07
CA ALA A 104 1.92 -27.19 -28.94
C ALA A 104 3.01 -28.23 -28.69
N ALA A 105 2.69 -29.31 -27.97
CA ALA A 105 3.60 -30.43 -27.72
C ALA A 105 4.08 -31.11 -29.02
N ALA A 106 3.26 -31.08 -30.08
CA ALA A 106 3.61 -31.68 -31.37
C ALA A 106 4.39 -30.71 -32.29
N ASN A 107 4.20 -29.40 -32.15
CA ASN A 107 4.81 -28.38 -33.04
C ASN A 107 5.07 -27.06 -32.27
N PRO A 108 6.17 -26.95 -31.51
CA PRO A 108 6.46 -25.78 -30.65
C PRO A 108 6.69 -24.48 -31.43
N ASP A 109 7.28 -24.53 -32.62
CA ASP A 109 7.53 -23.33 -33.44
C ASP A 109 6.23 -22.72 -33.98
N LEU A 110 5.26 -23.58 -34.31
CA LEU A 110 3.94 -23.17 -34.77
C LEU A 110 3.17 -22.46 -33.65
N TYR A 111 3.22 -23.03 -32.44
CA TYR A 111 2.63 -22.43 -31.24
C TYR A 111 3.20 -21.05 -30.95
N LYS A 112 4.53 -20.89 -30.99
CA LYS A 112 5.19 -19.61 -30.72
C LYS A 112 4.69 -18.48 -31.65
N LYS A 113 4.62 -18.76 -32.96
CA LYS A 113 4.13 -17.80 -33.96
C LYS A 113 2.68 -17.38 -33.71
N PHE A 114 1.87 -18.27 -33.16
CA PHE A 114 0.47 -18.03 -32.84
C PHE A 114 0.26 -17.27 -31.52
N THR A 115 1.15 -17.43 -30.55
CA THR A 115 1.03 -16.74 -29.26
C THR A 115 1.40 -15.25 -29.29
N ASP A 116 2.13 -14.79 -30.30
CA ASP A 116 2.60 -13.40 -30.38
C ASP A 116 1.45 -12.39 -30.52
N ASP A 117 0.43 -12.69 -31.34
CA ASP A 117 -0.75 -11.83 -31.50
C ASP A 117 -1.58 -11.76 -30.22
N LEU A 118 -1.69 -12.88 -29.49
CA LEU A 118 -2.37 -12.93 -28.20
C LEU A 118 -1.64 -12.09 -27.15
N LYS A 119 -0.31 -12.09 -27.16
CA LYS A 119 0.49 -11.28 -26.25
C LYS A 119 0.25 -9.78 -26.47
N ASN A 120 0.14 -9.35 -27.73
CA ASN A 120 -0.18 -7.96 -28.06
C ASN A 120 -1.59 -7.58 -27.58
N LEU A 121 -2.57 -8.47 -27.79
CA LEU A 121 -3.94 -8.25 -27.31
C LEU A 121 -4.01 -8.22 -25.78
N ASP A 122 -3.29 -9.10 -25.07
CA ASP A 122 -3.22 -9.10 -23.61
C ASP A 122 -2.59 -7.81 -23.08
N ALA A 123 -1.50 -7.33 -23.69
CA ALA A 123 -0.88 -6.06 -23.31
C ALA A 123 -1.81 -4.86 -23.52
N GLU A 124 -2.58 -4.84 -24.61
CA GLU A 124 -3.57 -3.79 -24.87
C GLU A 124 -4.73 -3.85 -23.86
N TYR A 125 -5.17 -5.04 -23.46
CA TYR A 125 -6.16 -5.18 -22.39
C TYR A 125 -5.65 -4.61 -21.06
N ASP A 126 -4.41 -4.94 -20.68
CA ASP A 126 -3.80 -4.45 -19.44
C ASP A 126 -3.67 -2.92 -19.44
N ARG A 127 -3.33 -2.35 -20.61
CA ARG A 127 -3.33 -0.90 -20.81
C ARG A 127 -4.72 -0.32 -20.60
N LEU A 128 -5.75 -0.84 -21.25
CA LEU A 128 -7.14 -0.38 -21.08
C LEU A 128 -7.60 -0.48 -19.62
N LYS A 129 -7.24 -1.56 -18.93
CA LYS A 129 -7.52 -1.74 -17.50
C LYS A 129 -6.85 -0.66 -16.64
N SER A 130 -5.62 -0.27 -16.97
CA SER A 130 -4.91 0.80 -16.26
C SER A 130 -5.50 2.20 -16.53
N GLU A 131 -6.06 2.41 -17.73
CA GLU A 131 -6.70 3.68 -18.12
C GLU A 131 -8.12 3.80 -17.54
N LEU A 132 -8.83 2.68 -17.32
CA LEU A 132 -10.20 2.62 -16.83
C LEU A 132 -10.51 3.51 -15.60
N PRO A 133 -9.73 3.48 -14.50
CA PRO A 133 -10.03 4.30 -13.32
C PRO A 133 -9.81 5.80 -13.54
N THR A 134 -9.01 6.19 -14.53
CA THR A 134 -8.66 7.60 -14.81
C THR A 134 -9.37 8.17 -16.04
N SER A 135 -10.04 7.31 -16.82
CA SER A 135 -10.72 7.70 -18.04
C SER A 135 -11.99 8.49 -17.77
N PRO A 136 -12.18 9.67 -18.39
CA PRO A 136 -13.45 10.40 -18.35
C PRO A 136 -14.62 9.63 -18.98
N ASN A 137 -14.34 8.73 -19.92
CA ASN A 137 -15.34 7.91 -20.60
C ASN A 137 -15.09 6.42 -20.34
N GLN A 138 -15.40 5.99 -19.12
CA GLN A 138 -15.18 4.63 -18.65
C GLN A 138 -15.96 3.59 -19.47
N LEU A 139 -17.16 3.92 -19.94
CA LEU A 139 -17.98 3.01 -20.76
C LEU A 139 -17.31 2.70 -22.10
N PHE A 140 -16.66 3.68 -22.73
CA PHE A 140 -15.90 3.45 -23.96
C PHE A 140 -14.72 2.52 -23.72
N VAL A 141 -13.98 2.73 -22.62
CA VAL A 141 -12.86 1.85 -22.24
C VAL A 141 -13.35 0.43 -21.99
N VAL A 142 -14.45 0.26 -21.25
CA VAL A 142 -15.10 -1.03 -21.01
C VAL A 142 -15.49 -1.72 -22.32
N LYS A 143 -16.11 -1.01 -23.25
CA LYS A 143 -16.45 -1.56 -24.57
C LYS A 143 -15.20 -2.02 -25.32
N ALA A 144 -14.10 -1.26 -25.25
CA ALA A 144 -12.83 -1.64 -25.85
C ALA A 144 -12.21 -2.87 -25.17
N MET A 145 -12.30 -3.00 -23.84
CA MET A 145 -11.84 -4.16 -23.09
C MET A 145 -12.59 -5.43 -23.49
N VAL A 146 -13.92 -5.37 -23.57
CA VAL A 146 -14.73 -6.51 -24.05
C VAL A 146 -14.39 -6.84 -25.50
N LYS A 147 -14.23 -5.82 -26.36
CA LYS A 147 -13.83 -6.04 -27.75
C LYS A 147 -12.46 -6.70 -27.85
N ASN A 148 -11.52 -6.36 -26.97
CA ASN A 148 -10.22 -7.01 -26.90
C ASN A 148 -10.36 -8.51 -26.61
N ARG A 149 -11.15 -8.90 -25.60
CA ARG A 149 -11.41 -10.32 -25.30
C ARG A 149 -12.11 -11.04 -26.46
N GLU A 150 -13.04 -10.39 -27.13
CA GLU A 150 -13.65 -10.93 -28.36
C GLU A 150 -12.58 -11.21 -29.44
N MET A 151 -11.65 -10.29 -29.66
CA MET A 151 -10.55 -10.47 -30.63
C MET A 151 -9.60 -11.60 -30.23
N GLN A 152 -9.23 -11.71 -28.95
CA GLN A 152 -8.40 -12.81 -28.46
C GLN A 152 -9.05 -14.17 -28.74
N LEU A 153 -10.36 -14.26 -28.49
CA LEU A 153 -11.14 -15.44 -28.77
C LEU A 153 -11.16 -15.78 -30.27
N GLN A 154 -11.36 -14.79 -31.13
CA GLN A 154 -11.36 -14.96 -32.59
C GLN A 154 -10.01 -15.46 -33.10
N VAL A 155 -8.91 -14.88 -32.61
CA VAL A 155 -7.54 -15.30 -32.96
C VAL A 155 -7.32 -16.76 -32.56
N LEU A 156 -7.68 -17.15 -31.33
CA LEU A 156 -7.58 -18.54 -30.88
C LEU A 156 -8.41 -19.51 -31.74
N GLN A 157 -9.62 -19.13 -32.11
CA GLN A 157 -10.49 -19.95 -32.98
C GLN A 157 -9.88 -20.16 -34.36
N GLN A 158 -9.35 -19.09 -34.98
CA GLN A 158 -8.69 -19.16 -36.28
C GLN A 158 -7.46 -20.06 -36.22
N GLN A 159 -6.65 -19.93 -35.17
CA GLN A 159 -5.44 -20.75 -34.99
C GLN A 159 -5.77 -22.23 -34.84
N LEU A 160 -6.76 -22.57 -34.01
CA LEU A 160 -7.22 -23.95 -33.86
C LEU A 160 -7.80 -24.52 -35.16
N MET A 161 -8.51 -23.70 -35.95
CA MET A 161 -9.00 -24.10 -37.27
C MET A 161 -7.85 -24.47 -38.21
N ILE A 162 -6.81 -23.63 -38.30
CA ILE A 162 -5.62 -23.88 -39.13
C ILE A 162 -4.93 -25.17 -38.68
N ILE A 163 -4.74 -25.37 -37.36
CA ILE A 163 -4.14 -26.59 -36.81
C ILE A 163 -4.94 -27.83 -37.22
N ASN A 164 -6.26 -27.79 -37.09
CA ASN A 164 -7.13 -28.90 -37.47
C ASN A 164 -7.04 -29.22 -38.97
N GLN A 165 -7.05 -28.20 -39.83
CA GLN A 165 -6.88 -28.38 -41.27
C GLN A 165 -5.54 -29.03 -41.62
N VAL A 166 -4.43 -28.49 -41.11
CA VAL A 166 -3.10 -29.04 -41.35
C VAL A 166 -2.99 -30.49 -40.89
N ASN A 167 -3.57 -30.82 -39.73
CA ASN A 167 -3.59 -32.18 -39.22
C ASN A 167 -4.43 -33.15 -40.08
N GLN A 168 -5.54 -32.68 -40.66
CA GLN A 168 -6.36 -33.49 -41.58
C GLN A 168 -5.60 -33.79 -42.89
N TYR A 169 -4.99 -32.78 -43.51
CA TYR A 169 -4.19 -32.96 -44.72
C TYR A 169 -3.04 -33.97 -44.53
N LYS A 170 -2.31 -33.88 -43.41
CA LYS A 170 -1.23 -34.84 -43.10
C LYS A 170 -1.73 -36.28 -42.95
N LYS A 171 -2.92 -36.48 -42.38
CA LYS A 171 -3.52 -37.82 -42.24
C LYS A 171 -3.87 -38.42 -43.59
N GLU A 172 -4.48 -37.63 -44.47
CA GLU A 172 -4.86 -38.07 -45.83
C GLU A 172 -3.62 -38.43 -46.68
N GLU A 173 -2.56 -37.61 -46.66
CA GLU A 173 -1.28 -37.93 -47.33
C GLU A 173 -0.64 -39.22 -46.79
N SER A 174 -0.69 -39.46 -45.48
CA SER A 174 -0.10 -40.68 -44.88
C SER A 174 -0.89 -41.97 -45.13
N SER A 175 -2.10 -41.86 -45.68
CA SER A 175 -2.99 -42.99 -45.98
C SER A 175 -2.99 -43.41 -47.45
N ILE A 176 -2.16 -42.76 -48.28
CA ILE A 176 -1.90 -43.07 -49.69
C ILE A 176 -0.51 -43.68 -49.80
#